data_AF-A0A496PS06-F1
#
_entry.id   AF-A0A496PS06-F1
#
_cell.length_a   1.000
_cell.length_b   1.000
_cell.length_c   1.000
_cell.angle_alpha   90.00
_cell.angle_beta   90.00
_cell.angle_gamma   90.00
#
_symmetry.space_group_name_H-M   'P 1'
#
loop_
_entity.id
_entity.type
_entity.pdbx_description
1 polymer ?
#
loop_
_entity_poly.entity_id
_entity_poly.type
_entity_poly.pdbx_seq_one_letter_code
_entity_poly.pdbx_strand_id
1 'polypeptide(L)'
;MRLYEDITQLIGHTPLVRLRTGIPVEGPRAYVKLEFYNPSGSLKDRMTYYIIKSALADGRLHPGDTVIDNTSGNTGSALAMVARHYGLRAIVTTPEKTSKEKIDLMKSYGAEVIITPETVRHDDPRGFWAVARKLAKEHGYFDLDQYDSQDNVKSHYMTTGPEIWEDTEGQVTHFIAGIGTGGTFSGVARFLKEQNPNLKAIAVDPEGSVFADYIRDHREIIGQPYRVEGIGSDVITKALHTELVDTVITV
;
A
#
# COMPACT_ATOMS: atom_id res chain seq x y z
N MET A 1 20.81 15.29 -17.53
CA MET A 1 19.59 14.47 -17.60
C MET A 1 19.96 13.10 -17.09
N ARG A 2 19.28 12.56 -16.07
CA ARG A 2 19.57 11.21 -15.56
C ARG A 2 19.00 10.21 -16.56
N LEU A 3 19.78 9.21 -16.95
CA LEU A 3 19.33 8.11 -17.80
C LEU A 3 18.84 6.97 -16.89
N TYR A 4 17.75 6.33 -17.28
CA TYR A 4 17.15 5.21 -16.57
C TYR A 4 17.10 4.00 -17.52
N GLU A 5 17.49 2.83 -17.04
CA GLU A 5 17.54 1.59 -17.84
C GLU A 5 16.16 0.93 -17.99
N ASP A 6 15.30 1.13 -16.99
CA ASP A 6 13.97 0.54 -16.95
C ASP A 6 12.99 1.36 -16.09
N ILE A 7 11.70 1.04 -16.22
CA ILE A 7 10.62 1.77 -15.56
C ILE A 7 10.65 1.68 -14.04
N THR A 8 11.21 0.61 -13.47
CA THR A 8 11.22 0.41 -12.01
C THR A 8 12.20 1.35 -11.32
N GLN A 9 13.19 1.89 -12.05
CA GLN A 9 14.10 2.91 -11.53
C GLN A 9 13.44 4.28 -11.30
N LEU A 10 12.21 4.46 -11.81
CA LEU A 10 11.38 5.64 -11.55
C LEU A 10 10.46 5.45 -10.32
N ILE A 11 10.47 4.27 -9.68
CA ILE A 11 9.72 4.05 -8.43
C ILE A 11 10.47 4.74 -7.28
N GLY A 12 9.73 5.56 -6.54
CA GLY A 12 10.26 6.36 -5.45
C GLY A 12 10.79 7.71 -5.88
N HIS A 13 11.50 8.38 -4.95
CA HIS A 13 11.93 9.78 -5.10
C HIS A 13 10.80 10.71 -5.57
N THR A 14 9.60 10.49 -5.04
CA THR A 14 8.40 11.24 -5.44
C THR A 14 8.45 12.66 -4.88
N PRO A 15 7.83 13.65 -5.53
CA PRO A 15 7.91 15.03 -5.06
C PRO A 15 7.28 15.25 -3.69
N LEU A 16 7.95 16.00 -2.81
CA LEU A 16 7.37 16.58 -1.60
C LEU A 16 6.99 18.05 -1.86
N VAL A 17 5.69 18.35 -1.93
CA VAL A 17 5.20 19.66 -2.38
C VAL A 17 4.52 20.41 -1.25
N ARG A 18 4.90 21.68 -1.05
CA ARG A 18 4.31 22.54 -0.02
C ARG A 18 2.84 22.83 -0.32
N LEU A 19 1.97 22.52 0.64
CA LEU A 19 0.57 22.90 0.62
C LEU A 19 0.43 24.33 1.19
N ARG A 20 -0.14 25.24 0.40
CA ARG A 20 -0.39 26.63 0.81
C ARG A 20 -1.88 26.92 1.02
N THR A 21 -2.75 26.28 0.25
CA THR A 21 -4.20 26.45 0.33
C THR A 21 -4.74 25.76 1.58
N GLY A 22 -5.65 26.42 2.30
CA GLY A 22 -6.28 25.87 3.51
C GLY A 22 -5.41 25.92 4.77
N ILE A 23 -4.19 26.45 4.67
CA ILE A 23 -3.29 26.65 5.82
C ILE A 23 -3.19 28.15 6.11
N PRO A 24 -3.47 28.62 7.34
CA PRO A 24 -3.28 30.01 7.72
C PRO A 24 -1.84 30.48 7.48
N VAL A 25 -1.63 31.78 7.27
CA VAL A 25 -0.28 32.34 7.03
C VAL A 25 0.68 32.06 8.20
N GLU A 26 0.16 32.16 9.43
CA GLU A 26 0.85 31.83 10.69
C GLU A 26 0.83 30.32 11.00
N GLY A 27 0.27 29.50 10.11
CA GLY A 27 0.10 28.06 10.28
C GLY A 27 1.38 27.26 10.04
N PRO A 28 1.35 25.94 10.30
CA PRO A 28 2.50 25.07 10.09
C PRO A 28 2.89 24.99 8.61
N ARG A 29 4.16 24.67 8.33
CA ARG A 29 4.57 24.29 6.98
C ARG A 29 4.06 22.87 6.68
N ALA A 30 2.97 22.78 5.92
CA ALA A 30 2.41 21.51 5.46
C ALA A 30 2.97 21.13 4.09
N TYR A 31 3.25 19.84 3.90
CA TYR A 31 3.72 19.27 2.65
C TYR A 31 2.96 18.00 2.31
N VAL A 32 2.86 17.68 1.02
CA VAL A 32 2.22 16.47 0.50
C VAL A 32 3.25 15.70 -0.31
N LYS A 33 3.46 14.42 0.06
CA LYS A 33 4.31 13.49 -0.69
C LYS A 33 3.48 12.90 -1.84
N LEU A 34 3.80 13.28 -3.07
CA LEU A 34 2.96 13.01 -4.25
C LEU A 34 3.23 11.62 -4.83
N GLU A 35 2.81 10.59 -4.11
CA GLU A 35 3.04 9.19 -4.49
C GLU A 35 2.34 8.74 -5.78
N PHE A 36 1.45 9.55 -6.34
CA PHE A 36 0.88 9.31 -7.67
C PHE A 36 1.87 9.59 -8.81
N TYR A 37 3.05 10.13 -8.52
CA TYR A 37 4.15 10.26 -9.50
C TYR A 37 4.94 8.97 -9.71
N ASN A 38 4.68 7.91 -8.93
CA ASN A 38 5.23 6.60 -9.26
C ASN A 38 4.66 6.09 -10.61
N PRO A 39 5.38 5.24 -11.35
CA PRO A 39 5.04 4.87 -12.73
C PRO A 39 3.65 4.27 -12.98
N SER A 40 3.10 3.48 -12.05
CA SER A 40 1.72 2.96 -12.17
C SER A 40 0.66 3.95 -11.69
N GLY A 41 1.08 5.09 -11.15
CA GLY A 41 0.21 6.15 -10.63
C GLY A 41 -0.11 6.05 -9.14
N SER A 42 0.61 5.24 -8.36
CA SER A 42 0.33 5.12 -6.92
C SER A 42 1.53 4.66 -6.06
N LEU A 43 1.40 4.84 -4.74
CA LEU A 43 2.38 4.36 -3.75
C LEU A 43 2.61 2.84 -3.76
N LYS A 44 1.70 2.06 -4.35
CA LYS A 44 1.75 0.59 -4.33
C LYS A 44 2.94 0.05 -5.12
N ASP A 45 3.48 0.83 -6.06
CA ASP A 45 4.72 0.50 -6.77
C ASP A 45 5.86 0.19 -5.82
N ARG A 46 5.99 0.95 -4.73
CA ARG A 46 7.07 0.78 -3.76
C ARG A 46 7.03 -0.59 -3.11
N MET A 47 5.86 -0.96 -2.56
CA MET A 47 5.72 -2.23 -1.84
C MET A 47 5.85 -3.40 -2.80
N THR A 48 5.21 -3.32 -3.96
CA THR A 48 5.21 -4.42 -4.93
C THR A 48 6.60 -4.66 -5.51
N TYR A 49 7.31 -3.58 -5.87
CA TYR A 49 8.70 -3.66 -6.29
C TYR A 49 9.59 -4.25 -5.21
N TYR A 50 9.49 -3.76 -3.96
CA TYR A 50 10.32 -4.23 -2.87
C TYR A 50 10.09 -5.72 -2.58
N ILE A 51 8.84 -6.17 -2.48
CA ILE A 51 8.50 -7.57 -2.18
C ILE A 51 9.01 -8.49 -3.29
N ILE A 52 8.72 -8.18 -4.56
CA ILE A 52 9.16 -9.00 -5.70
C ILE A 52 10.69 -9.04 -5.79
N LYS A 53 11.35 -7.88 -5.69
CA LYS A 53 12.81 -7.80 -5.76
C LYS A 53 13.48 -8.57 -4.61
N SER A 54 12.92 -8.47 -3.40
CA SER A 54 13.39 -9.22 -2.22
C SER A 54 13.24 -10.72 -2.44
N ALA A 55 12.07 -11.17 -2.91
CA ALA A 55 11.80 -12.58 -3.17
C ALA A 55 12.67 -13.16 -4.30
N LEU A 56 12.99 -12.38 -5.34
CA LEU A 56 13.93 -12.78 -6.38
C LEU A 56 15.37 -12.87 -5.85
N ALA A 57 15.77 -11.94 -4.98
CA ALA A 57 17.11 -11.90 -4.42
C ALA A 57 17.37 -13.03 -3.40
N ASP A 58 16.35 -13.44 -2.64
CA ASP A 58 16.45 -14.51 -1.64
C ASP A 58 16.03 -15.91 -2.16
N GLY A 59 15.63 -16.00 -3.43
CA GLY A 59 15.30 -17.26 -4.10
C GLY A 59 13.90 -17.81 -3.80
N ARG A 60 13.03 -17.06 -3.13
CA ARG A 60 11.60 -17.42 -2.98
C ARG A 60 10.82 -17.31 -4.29
N LEU A 61 11.34 -16.56 -5.26
CA LEU A 61 10.74 -16.32 -6.56
C LEU A 61 11.80 -16.39 -7.66
N HIS A 62 11.44 -16.90 -8.84
CA HIS A 62 12.32 -17.03 -10.00
C HIS A 62 11.65 -16.45 -11.26
N PRO A 63 12.43 -15.96 -12.25
CA PRO A 63 11.87 -15.57 -13.54
C PRO A 63 11.03 -16.68 -14.17
N GLY A 64 9.85 -16.35 -14.68
CA GLY A 64 8.86 -17.30 -15.19
C GLY A 64 7.83 -17.79 -14.16
N ASP A 65 8.07 -17.57 -12.87
CA ASP A 65 7.10 -17.88 -11.82
C ASP A 65 5.86 -16.97 -11.90
N THR A 66 4.81 -17.37 -11.18
CA THR A 66 3.56 -16.62 -11.06
C THR A 66 3.47 -15.94 -9.71
N VAL A 67 3.20 -14.64 -9.74
CA VAL A 67 2.82 -13.85 -8.56
C VAL A 67 1.32 -13.59 -8.57
N ILE A 68 0.71 -13.64 -7.40
CA ILE A 68 -0.73 -13.41 -7.20
C ILE A 68 -0.97 -12.45 -6.04
N ASP A 69 -1.99 -11.60 -6.16
CA ASP A 69 -2.49 -10.78 -5.05
C ASP A 69 -3.99 -10.50 -5.24
N ASN A 70 -4.63 -10.05 -4.16
CA ASN A 70 -6.02 -9.63 -4.14
C ASN A 70 -6.11 -8.11 -3.91
N THR A 71 -6.81 -7.38 -4.78
CA THR A 71 -6.87 -5.91 -4.68
C THR A 71 -8.05 -5.33 -5.44
N SER A 72 -8.47 -4.12 -5.09
CA SER A 72 -9.48 -3.34 -5.81
C SER A 72 -8.88 -2.26 -6.71
N GLY A 73 -7.57 -2.31 -7.00
CA GLY A 73 -6.97 -1.45 -8.03
C GLY A 73 -5.46 -1.30 -7.97
N ASN A 74 -4.98 -0.36 -7.14
CA ASN A 74 -3.61 0.17 -7.24
C ASN A 74 -2.54 -0.92 -7.14
N THR A 75 -2.68 -1.87 -6.21
CA THR A 75 -1.71 -2.96 -6.05
C THR A 75 -1.69 -3.88 -7.27
N GLY A 76 -2.83 -4.08 -7.94
CA GLY A 76 -2.90 -4.93 -9.13
C GLY A 76 -2.20 -4.31 -10.33
N SER A 77 -2.30 -2.98 -10.50
CA SER A 77 -1.58 -2.26 -11.56
C SER A 77 -0.07 -2.26 -11.31
N ALA A 78 0.35 -2.02 -10.06
CA ALA A 78 1.74 -2.12 -9.64
C ALA A 78 2.30 -3.54 -9.84
N LEU A 79 1.54 -4.58 -9.44
CA LEU A 79 1.90 -5.99 -9.60
C LEU A 79 2.10 -6.35 -11.06
N ALA A 80 1.14 -5.99 -11.92
CA ALA A 80 1.23 -6.27 -13.34
C ALA A 80 2.49 -5.65 -13.97
N MET A 81 2.75 -4.37 -13.70
CA MET A 81 3.90 -3.65 -14.22
C MET A 81 5.24 -4.25 -13.74
N VAL A 82 5.39 -4.48 -12.43
CA VAL A 82 6.63 -5.01 -11.85
C VAL A 82 6.85 -6.46 -12.26
N ALA A 83 5.82 -7.29 -12.24
CA ALA A 83 5.90 -8.68 -12.67
C ALA A 83 6.37 -8.78 -14.13
N ARG A 84 5.80 -7.94 -15.01
CA ARG A 84 6.19 -7.90 -16.42
C ARG A 84 7.66 -7.53 -16.60
N HIS A 85 8.18 -6.58 -15.83
CA HIS A 85 9.58 -6.19 -15.86
C HIS A 85 10.52 -7.37 -15.50
N TYR A 86 10.16 -8.16 -14.48
CA TYR A 86 10.96 -9.30 -14.04
C TYR A 86 10.66 -10.62 -14.78
N GLY A 87 9.85 -10.59 -15.84
CA GLY A 87 9.50 -11.79 -16.61
C GLY A 87 8.61 -12.78 -15.83
N LEU A 88 7.82 -12.29 -14.88
CA LEU A 88 6.88 -13.06 -14.07
C LEU A 88 5.47 -13.01 -14.68
N ARG A 89 4.64 -14.01 -14.38
CA ARG A 89 3.19 -13.95 -14.64
C ARG A 89 2.50 -13.26 -13.46
N ALA A 90 1.57 -12.34 -13.73
CA ALA A 90 0.76 -11.70 -12.69
C ALA A 90 -0.70 -12.16 -12.76
N ILE A 91 -1.24 -12.60 -11.63
CA ILE A 91 -2.66 -12.87 -11.44
C ILE A 91 -3.20 -11.90 -10.39
N VAL A 92 -4.34 -11.26 -10.67
CA VAL A 92 -5.00 -10.36 -9.73
C VAL A 92 -6.45 -10.80 -9.54
N THR A 93 -6.85 -11.03 -8.30
CA THR A 93 -8.28 -11.21 -7.97
C THR A 93 -8.87 -9.87 -7.53
N THR A 94 -10.03 -9.52 -8.07
CA THR A 94 -10.68 -8.22 -7.84
C THR A 94 -12.20 -8.38 -7.73
N PRO A 95 -12.91 -7.63 -6.88
CA PRO A 95 -14.37 -7.70 -6.81
C PRO A 95 -15.03 -7.02 -8.02
N GLU A 96 -16.23 -7.46 -8.39
CA GLU A 96 -17.03 -6.93 -9.51
C GLU A 96 -17.25 -5.40 -9.48
N LYS A 97 -17.30 -4.78 -8.29
CA LYS A 97 -17.43 -3.32 -8.14
C LYS A 97 -16.22 -2.52 -8.62
N THR A 98 -15.10 -3.18 -8.90
CA THR A 98 -13.87 -2.51 -9.34
C THR A 98 -14.11 -1.86 -10.70
N SER A 99 -13.73 -0.58 -10.84
CA SER A 99 -14.02 0.18 -12.05
C SER A 99 -13.38 -0.48 -13.29
N LYS A 100 -14.04 -0.31 -14.44
CA LYS A 100 -13.57 -0.86 -15.71
C LYS A 100 -12.17 -0.32 -16.06
N GLU A 101 -11.93 0.96 -15.80
CA GLU A 101 -10.65 1.63 -16.07
C GLU A 101 -9.50 0.96 -15.32
N LYS A 102 -9.72 0.56 -14.07
CA LYS A 102 -8.73 -0.17 -13.27
C LYS A 102 -8.47 -1.57 -13.81
N ILE A 103 -9.54 -2.29 -14.19
CA ILE A 103 -9.41 -3.64 -14.78
C ILE A 103 -8.66 -3.58 -16.10
N ASP A 104 -9.01 -2.62 -16.96
CA ASP A 104 -8.34 -2.42 -18.25
C ASP A 104 -6.87 -2.05 -18.07
N LEU A 105 -6.54 -1.19 -17.09
CA LEU A 105 -5.16 -0.82 -16.77
C LEU A 105 -4.33 -2.05 -16.34
N MET A 106 -4.85 -2.87 -15.41
CA MET A 106 -4.19 -4.10 -14.98
C MET A 106 -3.94 -5.06 -16.16
N LYS A 107 -4.94 -5.25 -17.01
CA LYS A 107 -4.82 -6.10 -18.22
C LYS A 107 -3.84 -5.52 -19.23
N SER A 108 -3.79 -4.20 -19.38
CA SER A 108 -2.86 -3.53 -20.32
C SER A 108 -1.39 -3.73 -19.92
N TYR A 109 -1.12 -3.90 -18.62
CA TYR A 109 0.19 -4.29 -18.09
C TYR A 109 0.45 -5.80 -18.11
N GLY A 110 -0.51 -6.60 -18.59
CA GLY A 110 -0.34 -8.03 -18.81
C GLY A 110 -0.80 -8.92 -17.66
N ALA A 111 -1.54 -8.40 -16.68
CA ALA A 111 -2.12 -9.24 -15.63
C ALA A 111 -3.33 -10.05 -16.13
N GLU A 112 -3.42 -11.27 -15.65
CA GLU A 112 -4.64 -12.07 -15.67
C GLU A 112 -5.54 -11.60 -14.52
N VAL A 113 -6.72 -11.06 -14.85
CA VAL A 113 -7.65 -10.50 -13.86
C VAL A 113 -8.83 -11.43 -13.66
N ILE A 114 -8.94 -11.98 -12.45
CA ILE A 114 -10.05 -12.84 -12.00
C ILE A 114 -11.05 -11.99 -11.23
N ILE A 115 -12.25 -11.86 -11.79
CA ILE A 115 -13.32 -11.08 -11.16
C ILE A 115 -14.11 -11.99 -10.21
N THR A 116 -14.32 -11.55 -8.97
CA THR A 116 -15.08 -12.27 -7.94
C THR A 116 -16.34 -11.51 -7.51
N PRO A 117 -17.37 -12.19 -6.98
CA PRO A 117 -18.60 -11.54 -6.53
C PRO A 117 -18.37 -10.36 -5.58
N GLU A 118 -19.15 -9.29 -5.76
CA GLU A 118 -19.03 -8.02 -5.02
C GLU A 118 -19.35 -8.13 -3.53
N THR A 119 -20.48 -8.73 -3.19
CA THR A 119 -21.12 -8.62 -1.86
C THR A 119 -20.91 -9.88 -1.03
N VAL A 120 -19.65 -10.18 -0.76
CA VAL A 120 -19.30 -11.27 0.15
C VAL A 120 -18.45 -10.73 1.28
N ARG A 121 -18.66 -11.26 2.48
CA ARG A 121 -17.85 -10.92 3.65
C ARG A 121 -16.39 -11.32 3.41
N HIS A 122 -15.45 -10.70 4.12
CA HIS A 122 -14.02 -10.99 3.99
C HIS A 122 -13.69 -12.49 4.09
N ASP A 123 -14.40 -13.23 4.94
CA ASP A 123 -14.23 -14.66 5.21
C ASP A 123 -14.97 -15.58 4.21
N ASP A 124 -15.73 -15.03 3.26
CA ASP A 124 -16.45 -15.83 2.26
C ASP A 124 -15.45 -16.44 1.26
N PRO A 125 -15.51 -17.76 1.01
CA PRO A 125 -14.58 -18.46 0.12
C PRO A 125 -14.64 -17.99 -1.34
N ARG A 126 -15.69 -17.26 -1.74
CA ARG A 126 -15.84 -16.70 -3.09
C ARG A 126 -15.23 -15.30 -3.22
N GLY A 127 -14.86 -14.65 -2.10
CA GLY A 127 -14.29 -13.32 -2.11
C GLY A 127 -12.90 -13.28 -2.73
N PHE A 128 -12.53 -12.16 -3.35
CA PHE A 128 -11.24 -11.94 -3.99
C PHE A 128 -10.05 -12.35 -3.11
N TRP A 129 -10.10 -12.06 -1.80
CA TRP A 129 -9.07 -12.47 -0.84
C TRP A 129 -8.95 -13.99 -0.71
N ALA A 130 -10.06 -14.69 -0.46
CA ALA A 130 -10.06 -16.14 -0.28
C ALA A 130 -9.69 -16.87 -1.58
N VAL A 131 -10.15 -16.36 -2.73
CA VAL A 131 -9.82 -16.91 -4.06
C VAL A 131 -8.33 -16.78 -4.35
N ALA A 132 -7.70 -15.64 -4.07
CA ALA A 132 -6.25 -15.47 -4.27
C ALA A 132 -5.46 -16.46 -3.41
N ARG A 133 -5.75 -16.54 -2.11
CA ARG A 133 -5.07 -17.46 -1.18
C ARG A 133 -5.27 -18.92 -1.56
N LYS A 134 -6.46 -19.29 -2.03
CA LYS A 134 -6.75 -20.64 -2.54
C LYS A 134 -5.88 -20.95 -3.76
N LEU A 135 -5.88 -20.08 -4.77
CA LEU A 135 -5.10 -20.28 -6.00
C LEU A 135 -3.59 -20.30 -5.73
N ALA A 136 -3.10 -19.42 -4.85
CA ALA A 136 -1.72 -19.41 -4.40
C ALA A 136 -1.31 -20.76 -3.82
N LYS A 137 -2.13 -21.31 -2.91
CA LYS A 137 -1.89 -22.61 -2.29
C LYS A 137 -2.00 -23.78 -3.27
N GLU A 138 -3.01 -23.77 -4.13
CA GLU A 138 -3.32 -24.86 -5.07
C GLU A 138 -2.23 -25.03 -6.13
N HIS A 139 -1.66 -23.93 -6.60
CA HIS A 139 -0.69 -23.93 -7.69
C HIS A 139 0.74 -23.58 -7.27
N GLY A 140 0.96 -23.26 -5.99
CA GLY A 140 2.27 -22.81 -5.49
C GLY A 140 2.68 -21.45 -6.03
N TYR A 141 1.73 -20.56 -6.34
CA TYR A 141 2.04 -19.19 -6.75
C TYR A 141 2.58 -18.39 -5.57
N PHE A 142 3.43 -17.42 -5.85
CA PHE A 142 3.92 -16.50 -4.85
C PHE A 142 2.85 -15.45 -4.52
N ASP A 143 2.29 -15.54 -3.32
CA ASP A 143 1.34 -14.57 -2.79
C ASP A 143 2.08 -13.31 -2.33
N LEU A 144 1.73 -12.14 -2.88
CA LEU A 144 2.29 -10.87 -2.44
C LEU A 144 1.91 -10.55 -0.99
N ASP A 145 0.74 -11.02 -0.54
CA ASP A 145 0.18 -10.90 0.80
C ASP A 145 0.28 -9.48 1.37
N GLN A 146 -0.24 -8.50 0.61
CA GLN A 146 -0.04 -7.08 0.89
C GLN A 146 -0.50 -6.62 2.30
N TYR A 147 -1.45 -7.36 2.88
CA TYR A 147 -2.05 -7.06 4.18
C TYR A 147 -1.16 -7.52 5.35
N ASP A 148 -0.51 -8.68 5.23
CA ASP A 148 0.21 -9.30 6.34
C ASP A 148 1.73 -9.32 6.17
N SER A 149 2.22 -9.13 4.95
CA SER A 149 3.65 -9.11 4.62
C SER A 149 4.39 -7.98 5.33
N GLN A 150 5.42 -8.33 6.09
CA GLN A 150 6.31 -7.32 6.71
C GLN A 150 7.24 -6.67 5.67
N ASP A 151 7.39 -7.24 4.49
CA ASP A 151 8.13 -6.61 3.40
C ASP A 151 7.37 -5.39 2.85
N ASN A 152 6.04 -5.32 3.02
CA ASN A 152 5.26 -4.09 2.84
C ASN A 152 5.78 -2.96 3.74
N VAL A 153 5.84 -3.22 5.05
CA VAL A 153 6.32 -2.26 6.06
C VAL A 153 7.77 -1.86 5.75
N LYS A 154 8.64 -2.84 5.50
CA LYS A 154 10.05 -2.59 5.18
C LYS A 154 10.22 -1.74 3.93
N SER A 155 9.39 -1.92 2.90
CA SER A 155 9.49 -1.11 1.68
C SER A 155 9.43 0.39 1.97
N HIS A 156 8.53 0.80 2.86
CA HIS A 156 8.34 2.19 3.24
C HIS A 156 9.35 2.67 4.29
N TYR A 157 9.78 1.78 5.19
CA TYR A 157 10.87 2.05 6.12
C TYR A 157 12.21 2.31 5.38
N MET A 158 12.48 1.53 4.33
CA MET A 158 13.74 1.61 3.57
C MET A 158 13.72 2.71 2.49
N THR A 159 12.55 3.25 2.12
CA THR A 159 12.43 4.22 1.01
C THR A 159 11.65 5.47 1.42
N THR A 160 10.34 5.38 1.58
CA THR A 160 9.46 6.54 1.80
C THR A 160 9.82 7.35 3.05
N GLY A 161 10.13 6.68 4.16
CA GLY A 161 10.57 7.34 5.40
C GLY A 161 11.86 8.14 5.22
N PRO A 162 12.96 7.53 4.74
CA PRO A 162 14.20 8.21 4.39
C PRO A 162 13.99 9.39 3.45
N GLU A 163 13.22 9.21 2.37
CA GLU A 163 12.94 10.31 1.43
C GLU A 163 12.26 11.50 2.11
N ILE A 164 11.25 11.27 2.96
CA ILE A 164 10.59 12.35 3.70
C ILE A 164 11.57 13.05 4.65
N TRP A 165 12.42 12.28 5.33
CA TRP A 165 13.43 12.84 6.24
C TRP A 165 14.44 13.72 5.50
N GLU A 166 14.98 13.22 4.39
CA GLU A 166 15.93 13.94 3.54
C GLU A 166 15.30 15.18 2.92
N ASP A 167 14.11 15.05 2.30
CA ASP A 167 13.38 16.14 1.65
C ASP A 167 12.98 17.27 2.63
N THR A 168 12.88 16.96 3.92
CA THR A 168 12.57 17.94 4.98
C THR A 168 13.80 18.40 5.74
N GLU A 169 15.00 17.97 5.35
CA GLU A 169 16.26 18.26 6.05
C GLU A 169 16.18 17.90 7.55
N GLY A 170 15.48 16.80 7.86
CA GLY A 170 15.25 16.34 9.24
C GLY A 170 14.30 17.19 10.08
N GLN A 171 13.58 18.14 9.47
CA GLN A 171 12.68 19.06 10.20
C GLN A 171 11.24 18.56 10.33
N VAL A 172 10.92 17.36 9.83
CA VAL A 172 9.58 16.78 9.98
C VAL A 172 9.27 16.51 11.45
N THR A 173 8.13 17.03 11.90
CA THR A 173 7.63 16.88 13.28
C THR A 173 6.34 16.07 13.35
N HIS A 174 5.57 16.06 12.27
CA HIS A 174 4.29 15.36 12.17
C HIS A 174 4.25 14.58 10.86
N PHE A 175 3.78 13.34 10.93
CA PHE A 175 3.49 12.51 9.78
C PHE A 175 2.02 12.10 9.84
N ILE A 176 1.28 12.35 8.75
CA ILE A 176 -0.15 12.06 8.66
C ILE A 176 -0.36 11.17 7.44
N ALA A 177 -1.01 10.02 7.63
CA ALA A 177 -1.33 9.13 6.51
C ALA A 177 -2.61 8.32 6.76
N GLY A 178 -3.34 8.09 5.68
CA GLY A 178 -4.48 7.18 5.69
C GLY A 178 -4.07 5.72 5.81
N ILE A 179 -4.85 4.92 6.53
CA ILE A 179 -4.55 3.50 6.77
C ILE A 179 -5.32 2.63 5.77
N GLY A 180 -4.60 1.90 4.92
CA GLY A 180 -5.15 0.80 4.11
C GLY A 180 -4.66 -0.55 4.64
N THR A 181 -3.62 -1.10 4.03
CA THR A 181 -2.92 -2.29 4.58
C THR A 181 -2.13 -1.99 5.86
N GLY A 182 -1.84 -0.71 6.15
CA GLY A 182 -1.02 -0.27 7.28
C GLY A 182 0.47 -0.11 6.97
N GLY A 183 1.01 -0.81 5.97
CA GLY A 183 2.45 -0.84 5.74
C GLY A 183 3.11 0.51 5.44
N THR A 184 2.44 1.41 4.71
CA THR A 184 2.93 2.79 4.50
C THR A 184 3.05 3.53 5.81
N PHE A 185 2.01 3.51 6.63
CA PHE A 185 2.01 4.20 7.91
C PHE A 185 3.10 3.64 8.83
N SER A 186 3.10 2.32 9.01
CA SER A 186 4.01 1.65 9.94
C SER A 186 5.48 1.77 9.53
N GLY A 187 5.79 1.63 8.24
CA GLY A 187 7.16 1.74 7.75
C GLY A 187 7.71 3.15 7.91
N VAL A 188 6.95 4.16 7.47
CA VAL A 188 7.37 5.56 7.57
C VAL A 188 7.44 6.01 9.03
N ALA A 189 6.41 5.73 9.83
CA ALA A 189 6.37 6.14 11.23
C ALA A 189 7.53 5.53 12.04
N ARG A 190 7.84 4.25 11.81
CA ARG A 190 8.97 3.58 12.46
C ARG A 190 10.28 4.30 12.15
N PHE A 191 10.59 4.50 10.87
CA PHE A 191 11.82 5.18 10.46
C PHE A 191 11.90 6.59 11.04
N LEU A 192 10.85 7.39 10.88
CA LEU A 192 10.86 8.79 11.32
C LEU A 192 10.94 8.93 12.85
N LYS A 193 10.35 8.00 13.62
CA LYS A 193 10.47 8.00 15.09
C LYS A 193 11.87 7.60 15.57
N GLU A 194 12.57 6.73 14.83
CA GLU A 194 13.98 6.43 15.10
C GLU A 194 14.88 7.64 14.85
N GLN A 195 14.59 8.46 13.83
CA GLN A 195 15.32 9.70 13.55
C GLN A 195 14.95 10.84 14.50
N ASN A 196 13.67 10.95 14.86
CA ASN A 196 13.12 11.96 15.75
C ASN A 196 12.12 11.32 16.73
N PRO A 197 12.55 10.99 17.96
CA PRO A 197 11.67 10.39 18.97
C PRO A 197 10.46 11.25 19.37
N ASN A 198 10.50 12.56 19.08
CA ASN A 198 9.39 13.49 19.35
C ASN A 198 8.37 13.58 18.21
N LEU A 199 8.59 12.88 17.08
CA LEU A 199 7.69 12.87 15.94
C LEU A 199 6.29 12.35 16.34
N LYS A 200 5.26 13.07 15.89
CA LYS A 200 3.86 12.66 16.01
C LYS A 200 3.37 12.00 14.72
N ALA A 201 3.00 10.73 14.81
CA ALA A 201 2.43 9.94 13.72
C ALA A 201 0.91 9.83 13.92
N ILE A 202 0.15 10.37 12.95
CA ILE A 202 -1.30 10.53 13.03
C ILE A 202 -1.94 9.69 11.92
N ALA A 203 -2.69 8.68 12.32
CA ALA A 203 -3.44 7.82 11.42
C ALA A 203 -4.75 8.50 11.00
N VAL A 204 -5.14 8.33 9.74
CA VAL A 204 -6.45 8.75 9.22
C VAL A 204 -7.22 7.50 8.79
N ASP A 205 -8.44 7.36 9.27
CA ASP A 205 -9.29 6.19 9.04
C ASP A 205 -10.72 6.61 8.70
N PRO A 206 -11.37 6.08 7.65
CA PRO A 206 -12.72 6.49 7.32
C PRO A 206 -13.76 5.95 8.30
N GLU A 207 -14.85 6.69 8.51
CA GLU A 207 -16.03 6.18 9.22
C GLU A 207 -16.51 4.86 8.59
N GLY A 208 -16.71 3.85 9.44
CA GLY A 208 -17.07 2.49 9.03
C GLY A 208 -15.89 1.53 8.87
N SER A 209 -14.65 2.01 8.89
CA SER A 209 -13.48 1.14 9.04
C SER A 209 -13.31 0.62 10.47
N VAL A 210 -12.62 -0.51 10.64
CA VAL A 210 -12.33 -1.11 11.96
C VAL A 210 -11.08 -0.55 12.63
N PHE A 211 -10.23 0.19 11.92
CA PHE A 211 -8.91 0.56 12.43
C PHE A 211 -8.97 1.56 13.58
N ALA A 212 -9.84 2.58 13.52
CA ALA A 212 -9.90 3.61 14.55
C ALA A 212 -10.30 3.04 15.93
N ASP A 213 -11.32 2.17 15.98
CA ASP A 213 -11.72 1.48 17.22
C ASP A 213 -10.64 0.53 17.73
N TYR A 214 -9.95 -0.16 16.82
CA TYR A 214 -8.86 -1.06 17.18
C TYR A 214 -7.63 -0.31 17.70
N ILE A 215 -7.26 0.82 17.10
CA ILE A 215 -6.13 1.65 17.54
C ILE A 215 -6.41 2.28 18.91
N ARG A 216 -7.64 2.74 19.16
CA ARG A 216 -7.99 3.42 20.42
C ARG A 216 -8.08 2.43 21.59
N ASP A 217 -8.81 1.34 21.40
CA ASP A 217 -9.26 0.49 22.51
C ASP A 217 -9.08 -1.02 22.25
N HIS A 218 -8.43 -1.43 21.15
CA HIS A 218 -8.36 -2.82 20.68
C HIS A 218 -9.73 -3.49 20.46
N ARG A 219 -10.76 -2.69 20.18
CA ARG A 219 -12.11 -3.19 19.89
C ARG A 219 -12.22 -3.59 18.43
N GLU A 220 -12.51 -4.87 18.18
CA GLU A 220 -12.89 -5.36 16.86
C GLU A 220 -14.39 -5.14 16.66
N ILE A 221 -14.74 -4.30 15.68
CA ILE A 221 -16.13 -4.01 15.31
C ILE A 221 -16.43 -4.58 13.93
N ILE A 222 -17.71 -4.64 13.58
CA ILE A 222 -18.13 -4.97 12.22
C ILE A 222 -18.07 -3.69 11.38
N GLY A 223 -17.15 -3.65 10.42
CA GLY A 223 -17.03 -2.55 9.49
C GLY A 223 -18.32 -2.25 8.71
N GLN A 224 -18.51 -0.99 8.33
CA GLN A 224 -19.64 -0.50 7.56
C GLN A 224 -19.16 0.01 6.19
N PRO A 225 -20.01 -0.05 5.14
CA PRO A 225 -19.63 0.44 3.82
C PRO A 225 -19.37 1.96 3.79
N TYR A 226 -18.33 2.37 3.07
CA TYR A 226 -17.99 3.77 2.77
C TYR A 226 -17.56 3.92 1.30
N ARG A 227 -17.53 5.17 0.81
CA ARG A 227 -17.22 5.49 -0.60
C ARG A 227 -15.74 5.71 -0.90
N VAL A 228 -14.95 6.08 0.10
CA VAL A 228 -13.51 6.34 -0.08
C VAL A 228 -12.82 5.04 -0.46
N GLU A 229 -11.92 5.09 -1.44
CA GLU A 229 -11.16 3.92 -1.89
C GLU A 229 -9.71 3.97 -1.40
N GLY A 230 -9.16 2.80 -1.05
CA GLY A 230 -7.74 2.62 -0.75
C GLY A 230 -7.31 2.87 0.69
N ILE A 231 -8.21 3.37 1.54
CA ILE A 231 -8.05 3.46 3.00
C ILE A 231 -9.29 2.87 3.70
N GLY A 232 -9.13 2.48 4.96
CA GLY A 232 -10.06 1.69 5.74
C GLY A 232 -10.00 0.20 5.43
N SER A 233 -10.53 -0.61 6.35
CA SER A 233 -10.67 -2.06 6.20
C SER A 233 -11.81 -2.58 7.07
N ASP A 234 -12.29 -3.78 6.77
CA ASP A 234 -13.19 -4.57 7.62
C ASP A 234 -12.44 -5.60 8.49
N VAL A 235 -11.12 -5.71 8.31
CA VAL A 235 -10.23 -6.64 9.02
C VAL A 235 -8.92 -5.96 9.41
N ILE A 236 -8.40 -6.31 10.59
CA ILE A 236 -7.10 -5.86 11.09
C ILE A 236 -5.97 -6.62 10.37
N THR A 237 -4.97 -5.88 9.92
CA THR A 237 -3.88 -6.36 9.08
C THR A 237 -2.57 -6.43 9.87
N LYS A 238 -1.70 -7.42 9.60
CA LYS A 238 -0.41 -7.52 10.34
C LYS A 238 0.63 -6.50 9.88
N ALA A 239 0.42 -5.84 8.74
CA ALA A 239 1.27 -4.73 8.32
C ALA A 239 0.94 -3.42 9.05
N LEU A 240 -0.16 -3.36 9.83
CA LEU A 240 -0.45 -2.22 10.72
C LEU A 240 0.16 -2.46 12.11
N HIS A 241 1.21 -1.71 12.42
CA HIS A 241 1.84 -1.61 13.73
C HIS A 241 1.21 -0.48 14.53
N THR A 242 0.20 -0.79 15.35
CA THR A 242 -0.60 0.20 16.07
C THR A 242 0.17 0.93 17.16
N GLU A 243 1.24 0.32 17.69
CA GLU A 243 2.13 0.91 18.69
C GLU A 243 2.87 2.16 18.18
N LEU A 244 2.92 2.35 16.87
CA LEU A 244 3.53 3.53 16.23
C LEU A 244 2.56 4.70 16.07
N VAL A 245 1.26 4.51 16.35
CA VAL A 245 0.23 5.53 16.17
C VAL A 245 0.12 6.39 17.43
N ASP A 246 0.40 7.70 17.35
CA ASP A 246 0.17 8.61 18.47
C ASP A 246 -1.30 9.03 18.57
N THR A 247 -1.99 9.15 17.44
CA THR A 247 -3.38 9.60 17.36
C THR A 247 -4.05 9.06 16.11
N VAL A 248 -5.33 8.73 16.17
CA VAL A 248 -6.15 8.37 15.00
C VAL A 248 -7.33 9.33 14.85
N ILE A 249 -7.46 9.89 13.65
CA ILE A 249 -8.55 10.77 13.23
C ILE A 249 -9.49 9.98 12.34
N THR A 250 -10.78 10.05 12.66
CA THR A 250 -11.85 9.47 11.83
C THR A 250 -12.36 10.52 10.85
N VAL A 251 -12.56 10.15 9.56
CA VAL A 251 -12.98 11.06 8.47
C VAL A 251 -14.15 10.53 7.63
#